data_AF-A0A935B0D7-F1
#
_entry.id   AF-A0A935B0D7-F1
#
_cell.length_a   1.000
_cell.length_b   1.000
_cell.length_c   1.000
_cell.angle_alpha   90.00
_cell.angle_beta   90.00
_cell.angle_gamma   90.00
#
_symmetry.space_group_name_H-M   'P 1'
#
loop_
_entity.id
_entity.type
_entity.pdbx_description
1 polymer ?
#
loop_
_entity_poly.entity_id
_entity_poly.type
_entity_poly.pdbx_seq_one_letter_code
_entity_poly.pdbx_strand_id
1 'polypeptide(L)'
;MKPGSWISIFSIFLFGVLGASTVSKLVPLGADIAARFGTSAADFGWLISLLGFTALILSIPSGLLVDRFGPRRVFAISVLLGIAANLLYFLASGYAWMQAARLVEGVAIVLMYTAAPVFLMGTSEGPRRVPRTVW
;
A
#
# COMPACT_ATOMS: atom_id res chain seq x y z
N MET A 1 8.12 -19.67 1.77
CA MET A 1 8.35 -19.16 3.13
C MET A 1 7.71 -20.13 4.09
N LYS A 2 8.47 -20.68 5.04
CA LYS A 2 7.90 -21.57 6.06
C LYS A 2 6.93 -20.77 6.94
N PRO A 3 5.68 -21.23 7.16
CA PRO A 3 4.79 -20.64 8.15
C PRO A 3 5.50 -20.56 9.51
N GLY A 4 5.44 -19.41 10.17
CA GLY A 4 5.95 -19.21 11.54
C GLY A 4 7.38 -18.70 11.62
N SER A 5 8.06 -18.50 10.50
CA SER A 5 9.43 -17.98 10.49
C SER A 5 9.46 -16.48 10.80
N TRP A 6 10.38 -16.08 11.68
CA TRP A 6 10.73 -14.67 11.97
C TRP A 6 10.94 -13.83 10.72
N ILE A 7 11.38 -14.43 9.62
CA ILE A 7 11.54 -13.77 8.32
C ILE A 7 10.22 -13.28 7.73
N SER A 8 9.12 -14.00 7.93
CA SER A 8 7.80 -13.59 7.46
C SER A 8 7.28 -12.41 8.28
N ILE A 9 7.45 -12.45 9.60
CA ILE A 9 7.08 -11.36 10.51
C ILE A 9 7.90 -10.11 10.18
N PHE A 10 9.22 -10.25 10.04
CA PHE A 10 10.11 -9.15 9.70
C PHE A 10 9.76 -8.56 8.33
N SER A 11 9.48 -9.41 7.33
CA SER A 11 9.08 -8.95 5.98
C SER A 11 7.77 -8.16 6.03
N ILE A 12 6.77 -8.64 6.77
CA ILE A 12 5.48 -7.95 6.90
C ILE A 12 5.64 -6.63 7.65
N PHE A 13 6.44 -6.61 8.73
CA PHE A 13 6.72 -5.40 9.50
C PHE A 13 7.49 -4.38 8.66
N LEU A 14 8.57 -4.80 8.00
CA LEU A 14 9.35 -3.96 7.11
C LEU A 14 8.47 -3.36 6.00
N PHE A 15 7.63 -4.17 5.37
CA PHE A 15 6.69 -3.66 4.37
C PHE A 15 5.64 -2.72 4.95
N GLY A 16 5.14 -2.97 6.16
CA GLY A 16 4.27 -2.04 6.88
C GLY A 16 4.90 -0.66 7.04
N VAL A 17 6.16 -0.62 7.50
CA VAL A 17 6.94 0.62 7.66
C VAL A 17 7.19 1.30 6.31
N LEU A 18 7.55 0.52 5.28
CA LEU A 18 7.77 1.05 3.93
C LEU A 18 6.47 1.61 3.33
N GLY A 19 5.34 0.94 3.52
CA GLY A 19 4.03 1.42 3.07
C GLY A 19 3.63 2.74 3.73
N ALA A 20 3.85 2.88 5.05
CA ALA A 20 3.63 4.14 5.75
C ALA A 20 4.56 5.26 5.24
N SER A 21 5.85 4.93 5.04
CA SER A 21 6.86 5.89 4.54
C SER A 21 6.53 6.40 3.13
N THR A 22 5.94 5.52 2.32
CA THR A 22 5.54 5.80 0.94
C THR A 22 4.43 6.86 0.85
N VAL A 23 3.54 6.94 1.85
CA VAL A 23 2.47 7.96 1.90
C VAL A 23 3.02 9.34 2.21
N SER A 24 3.92 9.41 3.20
CA SER A 24 4.38 10.68 3.79
C SER A 24 5.39 11.43 2.94
N LYS A 25 6.05 10.77 1.97
CA LYS A 25 7.13 11.37 1.16
C LYS A 25 6.71 12.60 0.34
N LEU A 26 5.44 12.69 -0.07
CA LEU A 26 4.97 13.82 -0.88
C LEU A 26 4.78 15.11 -0.06
N VAL A 27 4.47 14.98 1.23
CA VAL A 27 4.21 16.13 2.11
C VAL A 27 5.40 17.11 2.17
N PRO A 28 6.64 16.67 2.48
CA PRO A 28 7.79 17.59 2.50
C PRO A 28 8.17 18.09 1.11
N LEU A 29 7.84 17.36 0.05
CA LEU A 29 8.15 17.73 -1.34
C LEU A 29 7.12 18.69 -1.97
N GLY A 30 6.08 19.09 -1.25
CA GLY A 30 4.99 19.90 -1.81
C GLY A 30 5.46 21.22 -2.44
N ALA A 31 6.42 21.90 -1.82
CA ALA A 31 7.00 23.13 -2.35
C ALA A 31 7.79 22.88 -3.65
N ASP A 32 8.57 21.81 -3.71
CA ASP A 32 9.35 21.43 -4.90
C ASP A 32 8.44 21.00 -6.06
N ILE A 33 7.36 20.27 -5.75
CA ILE A 33 6.33 19.86 -6.72
C ILE A 33 5.64 21.10 -7.30
N ALA A 34 5.27 22.06 -6.44
CA ALA A 34 4.67 23.32 -6.86
C ALA A 34 5.61 24.13 -7.76
N ALA A 35 6.89 24.26 -7.38
CA ALA A 35 7.88 24.97 -8.17
C ALA A 35 8.17 24.29 -9.52
N ARG A 36 8.23 22.95 -9.55
CA ARG A 36 8.59 22.18 -10.75
C ARG A 36 7.45 22.07 -11.77
N PHE A 37 6.22 21.94 -11.30
CA PHE A 37 5.06 21.70 -12.16
C PHE A 37 4.07 22.87 -12.23
N GLY A 38 4.35 23.98 -11.54
CA GLY A 38 3.49 25.16 -11.51
C GLY A 38 2.13 24.90 -10.84
N THR A 39 2.06 23.93 -9.93
CA THR A 39 0.79 23.50 -9.32
C THR A 39 0.41 24.38 -8.13
N SER A 40 -0.88 24.60 -7.96
CA SER A 40 -1.43 25.34 -6.82
C SER A 40 -1.53 24.49 -5.54
N ALA A 41 -1.83 25.13 -4.41
CA ALA A 41 -2.14 24.41 -3.17
C ALA A 41 -3.38 23.51 -3.29
N ALA A 42 -4.36 23.92 -4.11
CA ALA A 42 -5.55 23.11 -4.40
C ALA A 42 -5.19 21.83 -5.17
N ASP A 43 -4.29 21.94 -6.14
CA ASP A 43 -3.77 20.79 -6.89
C ASP A 43 -3.05 19.82 -5.95
N PHE A 44 -2.17 20.32 -5.08
CA PHE A 44 -1.49 19.47 -4.13
C PHE A 44 -2.46 18.76 -3.16
N GLY A 45 -3.50 19.47 -2.69
CA GLY A 45 -4.57 18.88 -1.90
C GLY A 45 -5.35 17.79 -2.64
N TRP A 46 -5.63 18.01 -3.93
CA TRP A 46 -6.24 17.00 -4.81
C TRP A 46 -5.35 15.77 -4.95
N LEU A 47 -4.05 15.95 -5.21
CA LEU A 47 -3.08 14.86 -5.32
C LEU A 47 -3.06 14.01 -4.04
N ILE A 48 -3.04 14.63 -2.85
CA ILE A 48 -3.10 13.90 -1.59
C ILE A 48 -4.42 13.12 -1.47
N SER A 49 -5.54 13.72 -1.86
CA SER A 49 -6.89 13.13 -1.75
C SER A 49 -7.09 11.90 -2.62
N LEU A 50 -6.39 11.79 -3.77
CA LEU A 50 -6.48 10.62 -4.65
C LEU A 50 -6.16 9.30 -3.92
N LEU A 51 -5.27 9.35 -2.93
CA LEU A 51 -4.96 8.17 -2.12
C LEU A 51 -6.18 7.75 -1.29
N GLY A 52 -6.86 8.70 -0.65
CA GLY A 52 -8.11 8.44 0.07
C GLY A 52 -9.23 7.95 -0.86
N PHE A 53 -9.31 8.50 -2.06
CA PHE A 53 -10.29 8.10 -3.08
C PHE A 53 -10.11 6.63 -3.51
N THR A 54 -8.86 6.20 -3.77
CA THR A 54 -8.60 4.78 -4.07
C THR A 54 -8.93 3.87 -2.91
N ALA A 55 -8.63 4.28 -1.67
CA ALA A 55 -9.01 3.53 -0.49
C ALA A 55 -10.54 3.39 -0.36
N LEU A 56 -11.29 4.47 -0.56
CA LEU A 56 -12.75 4.46 -0.51
C LEU A 56 -13.34 3.42 -1.47
N ILE A 57 -12.86 3.37 -2.71
CA ILE A 57 -13.42 2.49 -3.75
C ILE A 57 -12.94 1.05 -3.59
N LEU A 58 -11.66 0.85 -3.27
CA LEU A 58 -11.02 -0.47 -3.33
C LEU A 58 -11.00 -1.21 -1.98
N SER A 59 -11.44 -0.60 -0.87
CA SER A 59 -11.47 -1.26 0.43
C SER A 59 -12.30 -2.56 0.44
N ILE A 60 -13.46 -2.58 -0.20
CA ILE A 60 -14.30 -3.79 -0.27
C ILE A 60 -13.76 -4.79 -1.31
N PRO A 61 -13.48 -4.38 -2.57
CA PRO A 61 -12.93 -5.30 -3.58
C PRO A 61 -11.61 -5.96 -3.17
N SER A 62 -10.74 -5.25 -2.44
CA SER A 62 -9.45 -5.78 -2.01
C SER A 62 -9.59 -6.97 -1.06
N GLY A 63 -10.58 -6.98 -0.16
CA GLY A 63 -10.91 -8.15 0.66
C GLY A 63 -11.29 -9.36 -0.20
N LEU A 64 -12.17 -9.18 -1.19
CA LEU A 64 -12.57 -10.23 -2.12
C LEU A 64 -11.38 -10.77 -2.95
N LEU A 65 -10.46 -9.90 -3.35
CA LEU A 65 -9.22 -10.28 -4.03
C LEU A 65 -8.34 -11.16 -3.13
N VAL A 66 -8.21 -10.80 -1.84
CA VAL A 66 -7.46 -11.59 -0.86
C VAL A 66 -8.10 -12.96 -0.65
N ASP A 67 -9.42 -13.01 -0.50
CA ASP A 67 -10.16 -14.26 -0.30
C ASP A 67 -10.06 -15.19 -1.52
N ARG A 68 -10.10 -14.62 -2.73
CA ARG A 68 -10.07 -15.38 -3.99
C ARG A 68 -8.68 -15.85 -4.40
N PHE A 69 -7.66 -14.99 -4.30
CA PHE A 69 -6.31 -15.29 -4.80
C PHE A 69 -5.33 -15.69 -3.70
N GLY A 70 -5.73 -15.56 -2.44
CA GLY A 70 -4.94 -15.84 -1.28
C GLY A 70 -4.03 -14.68 -0.88
N PRO A 71 -3.79 -14.49 0.43
CA PRO A 71 -3.13 -13.31 0.97
C PRO A 71 -1.67 -13.17 0.49
N ARG A 72 -0.96 -14.28 0.28
CA ARG A 72 0.43 -14.26 -0.18
C ARG A 72 0.59 -13.66 -1.58
N ARG A 73 -0.31 -14.02 -2.52
CA ARG A 73 -0.23 -13.53 -3.90
C ARG A 73 -0.63 -12.06 -3.96
N VAL A 74 -1.70 -11.69 -3.28
CA VAL A 74 -2.17 -10.29 -3.23
C VAL A 74 -1.12 -9.38 -2.58
N PHE A 75 -0.48 -9.82 -1.50
CA PHE A 75 0.63 -9.09 -0.90
C PHE A 75 1.82 -8.95 -1.86
N ALA A 76 2.20 -10.00 -2.61
CA ALA A 76 3.26 -9.86 -3.61
C ALA A 76 2.90 -8.86 -4.72
N ILE A 77 1.64 -8.85 -5.17
CA ILE A 77 1.13 -7.88 -6.15
C ILE A 77 1.19 -6.45 -5.59
N SER A 78 0.81 -6.24 -4.33
CA SER A 78 0.86 -4.91 -3.71
C SER A 78 2.28 -4.36 -3.67
N VAL A 79 3.27 -5.21 -3.39
CA VAL A 79 4.69 -4.83 -3.43
C VAL A 79 5.11 -4.39 -4.84
N LEU A 80 4.77 -5.17 -5.87
CA LEU A 80 5.10 -4.85 -7.25
C LEU A 80 4.45 -3.53 -7.70
N LEU A 81 3.19 -3.31 -7.34
CA LEU A 81 2.49 -2.04 -7.62
C LEU A 81 3.14 -0.87 -6.89
N GLY A 82 3.58 -1.06 -5.65
CA GLY A 82 4.33 -0.04 -4.91
C GLY A 82 5.65 0.34 -5.59
N ILE A 83 6.40 -0.65 -6.10
CA ILE A 83 7.62 -0.39 -6.88
C ILE A 83 7.29 0.37 -8.16
N ALA A 84 6.25 -0.07 -8.90
CA ALA A 84 5.81 0.58 -10.12
C ALA A 84 5.39 2.03 -9.88
N ALA A 85 4.67 2.31 -8.79
CA ALA A 85 4.29 3.68 -8.41
C ALA A 85 5.52 4.56 -8.16
N ASN A 86 6.52 4.06 -7.42
CA ASN A 86 7.77 4.78 -7.18
C ASN A 86 8.54 5.05 -8.48
N LEU A 87 8.54 4.09 -9.42
CA LEU A 87 9.15 4.30 -10.73
C LEU A 87 8.39 5.35 -11.56
N LEU A 88 7.06 5.37 -11.49
CA LEU A 88 6.24 6.39 -12.13
C LEU A 88 6.51 7.79 -11.55
N TYR A 89 6.69 7.92 -10.22
CA TYR A 89 7.11 9.20 -9.63
C TYR A 89 8.49 9.64 -10.11
N PHE A 90 9.43 8.70 -10.23
CA PHE A 90 10.78 9.01 -10.71
C PHE A 90 10.78 9.49 -12.16
N LEU A 91 9.94 8.87 -13.00
CA LEU A 91 9.79 9.22 -14.42
C LEU A 91 8.80 10.37 -14.66
N ALA A 92 8.25 10.98 -13.60
CA ALA A 92 7.20 11.98 -13.75
C ALA A 92 7.72 13.24 -14.46
N SER A 93 7.26 13.43 -15.69
CA SER A 93 7.54 14.60 -16.52
C SER A 93 6.45 15.68 -16.41
N GLY A 94 5.36 15.40 -15.70
CA GLY A 94 4.26 16.33 -15.51
C GLY A 94 3.36 15.96 -14.33
N TYR A 95 2.47 16.88 -13.96
CA TYR A 95 1.55 16.71 -12.85
C TYR A 95 0.59 15.52 -13.03
N ALA A 96 0.12 15.25 -14.25
CA ALA A 96 -0.72 14.10 -14.55
C ALA A 96 -0.01 12.75 -14.28
N TRP A 97 1.30 12.67 -14.51
CA TRP A 97 2.09 11.48 -14.17
C TRP A 97 2.14 11.25 -12.66
N MET A 98 2.22 12.32 -11.87
CA MET A 98 2.15 12.22 -10.41
C MET A 98 0.78 11.74 -9.93
N GLN A 99 -0.31 12.20 -10.54
CA GLN A 99 -1.66 11.74 -10.23
C GLN A 99 -1.83 10.24 -10.54
N ALA A 100 -1.36 9.80 -11.70
CA ALA A 100 -1.37 8.39 -12.09
C ALA A 100 -0.54 7.54 -11.13
N ALA A 101 0.68 7.98 -10.79
CA ALA A 101 1.54 7.32 -9.80
C ALA A 101 0.83 7.22 -8.45
N ARG A 102 0.11 8.28 -8.03
CA ARG A 102 -0.63 8.30 -6.76
C ARG A 102 -1.81 7.35 -6.74
N LEU A 103 -2.53 7.20 -7.84
CA LEU A 103 -3.58 6.21 -7.96
C LEU A 103 -3.02 4.79 -7.85
N VAL A 104 -1.94 4.48 -8.58
CA VAL A 104 -1.29 3.15 -8.51
C VAL A 104 -0.77 2.87 -7.10
N GLU A 105 -0.17 3.86 -6.45
CA GLU A 105 0.28 3.76 -5.07
C GLU A 105 -0.88 3.51 -4.09
N GLY A 106 -2.00 4.20 -4.29
CA GLY A 106 -3.23 3.97 -3.53
C GLY A 106 -3.72 2.53 -3.64
N VAL A 107 -3.77 1.97 -4.86
CA VAL A 107 -4.11 0.55 -5.07
C VAL A 107 -3.14 -0.37 -4.33
N ALA A 108 -1.83 -0.11 -4.45
CA ALA A 108 -0.80 -0.89 -3.77
C ALA A 108 -1.03 -0.90 -2.26
N ILE A 109 -1.26 0.27 -1.66
CA ILE A 109 -1.44 0.44 -0.23
C ILE A 109 -2.69 -0.29 0.27
N VAL A 110 -3.82 -0.18 -0.43
CA VAL A 110 -5.08 -0.83 -0.05
C VAL A 110 -4.93 -2.35 -0.06
N LEU A 111 -4.33 -2.91 -1.11
CA LEU A 111 -4.05 -4.34 -1.19
C LEU A 111 -3.07 -4.80 -0.11
N MET A 112 -2.08 -3.96 0.22
CA MET A 112 -1.13 -4.27 1.28
C MET A 112 -1.80 -4.33 2.65
N TYR A 113 -2.61 -3.32 3.02
CA TYR A 113 -3.27 -3.26 4.32
C TYR A 113 -4.30 -4.36 4.52
N THR A 114 -4.94 -4.83 3.45
CA THR A 114 -5.88 -5.96 3.51
C THR A 114 -5.18 -7.31 3.54
N ALA A 115 -4.15 -7.52 2.71
CA ALA A 115 -3.46 -8.81 2.61
C ALA A 115 -2.47 -9.09 3.74
N ALA A 116 -1.76 -8.06 4.24
CA ALA A 116 -0.71 -8.21 5.25
C ALA A 116 -1.16 -8.88 6.56
N PRO A 117 -2.25 -8.46 7.23
CA PRO A 117 -2.68 -9.09 8.48
C PRO A 117 -3.15 -10.53 8.25
N VAL A 118 -3.86 -10.79 7.14
CA VAL A 118 -4.32 -12.14 6.78
C VAL A 118 -3.12 -13.05 6.49
N PHE A 119 -2.11 -12.53 5.80
CA PHE A 119 -0.85 -13.26 5.56
C PHE A 119 -0.12 -13.55 6.87
N LEU A 120 -0.03 -12.59 7.79
CA LEU A 120 0.59 -12.76 9.11
C LEU A 120 -0.12 -13.87 9.89
N MET A 121 -1.45 -13.82 9.98
CA MET A 121 -2.28 -14.81 10.69
C MET A 121 -2.15 -16.22 10.08
N GLY A 122 -2.01 -16.32 8.76
CA GLY A 122 -1.75 -17.59 8.07
C GLY A 122 -0.35 -18.15 8.32
N THR A 123 0.61 -17.30 8.68
CA THR A 123 1.96 -17.74 9.07
C THR A 123 2.08 -18.08 10.55
N SER A 124 1.22 -17.58 11.44
CA SER A 124 1.32 -17.86 12.88
C SER A 124 0.71 -19.21 13.29
N GLU A 125 1.04 -20.31 12.60
CA GLU A 125 0.68 -21.66 13.07
C GLU A 125 1.68 -22.13 14.13
N GLY A 126 1.18 -22.25 15.36
CA GLY A 126 1.90 -22.64 16.58
C GLY A 126 0.99 -22.43 17.80
N PRO A 127 1.39 -22.87 19.01
CA PRO A 127 0.54 -22.92 20.24
C PRO A 127 0.01 -21.58 20.78
N ARG A 128 0.08 -20.49 20.00
CA ARG A 128 -0.33 -19.12 20.35
C ARG A 128 -1.70 -18.71 19.79
N ARG A 129 -2.44 -19.61 19.13
CA ARG A 129 -3.86 -19.35 18.85
C ARG A 129 -4.65 -19.43 20.15
N VAL A 130 -5.13 -18.28 20.64
CA VAL A 130 -6.28 -18.27 21.54
C VAL A 130 -7.43 -19.02 20.83
N PRO A 131 -8.01 -20.06 21.45
CA PRO A 131 -9.07 -20.85 20.82
C PRO A 131 -10.23 -19.94 20.39
N ARG A 132 -10.68 -20.09 19.14
CA ARG A 132 -11.93 -19.46 18.62
C ARG A 132 -13.20 -20.11 19.21
N THR A 133 -13.14 -20.68 20.41
CA THR A 133 -14.24 -21.42 21.05
C THR A 133 -14.99 -20.59 22.08
N VAL A 134 -14.87 -19.27 22.05
CA VAL A 134 -15.62 -18.36 22.93
C VAL A 134 -16.43 -17.39 22.07
N TRP A 135 -17.26 -17.91 21.15
CA TRP A 135 -18.53 -17.34 20.68
C TRP A 135 -19.37 -18.48 20.11
#